data_AF-W5N0E4-F1
#
_entry.id   AF-W5N0E4-F1
#
_cell.length_a   1.000
_cell.length_b   1.000
_cell.length_c   1.000
_cell.angle_alpha   90.00
_cell.angle_beta   90.00
_cell.angle_gamma   90.00
#
_symmetry.space_group_name_H-M   'P 1'
#
loop_
_entity.id
_entity.type
_entity.pdbx_description
1 polymer ?
#
loop_
_entity_poly.entity_id
_entity_poly.type
_entity_poly.pdbx_seq_one_letter_code
_entity_poly.pdbx_strand_id
1 'polypeptide(L)'
;LQQDNDDDCYVCCSRGSLVCCDECPRAFHHDCHVPSVEESPPGDTEKWICSYCSLREVQQSSRGDPLSLPELLRSDITQYLSQCHYLLLYLYKADNHRVFAPNPCHTVEGYADVIESPMWFDKVKDTLQAERYHTVGQFATDIELIFENCARFNQDNEFGEMGAKLRDVFEEEFKRVFAVD
;
A
#
# COMPACT_ATOMS: atom_id res chain seq x y z
N LEU A 1 -4.82 -16.02 -25.96
CA LEU A 1 -3.68 -15.12 -26.25
C LEU A 1 -2.84 -15.16 -24.99
N GLN A 2 -1.66 -15.75 -25.06
CA GLN A 2 -0.74 -15.82 -23.92
C GLN A 2 -0.30 -14.37 -23.65
N GLN A 3 -0.69 -13.83 -22.51
CA GLN A 3 -0.24 -12.51 -22.10
C GLN A 3 1.22 -12.67 -21.65
N ASP A 4 2.14 -11.89 -22.21
CA ASP A 4 3.53 -11.86 -21.74
C ASP A 4 3.55 -10.98 -20.48
N ASN A 5 3.50 -11.60 -19.31
CA ASN A 5 3.73 -10.95 -18.04
C ASN A 5 5.24 -10.78 -17.76
N ASP A 6 5.57 -9.84 -16.89
CA ASP A 6 6.95 -9.54 -16.49
C ASP A 6 7.61 -10.74 -15.76
N ASP A 7 8.89 -11.00 -16.03
CA ASP A 7 9.70 -12.03 -15.37
C ASP A 7 10.12 -11.68 -13.93
N ASP A 8 9.98 -10.40 -13.56
CA ASP A 8 10.40 -9.84 -12.28
C ASP A 8 9.18 -9.32 -11.52
N CYS A 9 9.17 -9.48 -10.20
CA CYS A 9 8.12 -8.91 -9.37
C CYS A 9 8.11 -7.38 -9.49
N TYR A 10 6.92 -6.83 -9.74
CA TYR A 10 6.70 -5.39 -9.90
C TYR A 10 7.17 -4.57 -8.68
N VAL A 11 7.06 -5.11 -7.46
CA VAL A 11 7.37 -4.39 -6.22
C VAL A 11 8.86 -4.44 -5.90
N CYS A 12 9.43 -5.64 -5.79
CA CYS A 12 10.81 -5.85 -5.32
C CYS A 12 11.85 -5.98 -6.45
N CYS A 13 11.40 -5.97 -7.72
CA CYS A 13 12.25 -6.07 -8.91
C CYS A 13 13.16 -7.31 -8.89
N SER A 14 12.64 -8.45 -8.44
CA SER A 14 13.37 -9.73 -8.39
C SER A 14 12.55 -10.89 -8.95
N ARG A 15 13.26 -11.89 -9.49
CA ARG A 15 12.70 -13.15 -10.00
C ARG A 15 12.20 -14.05 -8.88
N GLY A 16 11.40 -15.06 -9.21
CA GLY A 16 11.00 -16.12 -8.29
C GLY A 16 9.65 -16.73 -8.64
N SER A 17 8.92 -17.17 -7.61
CA SER A 17 7.53 -17.65 -7.77
C SER A 17 6.59 -16.45 -7.88
N LEU A 18 6.07 -16.20 -9.09
CA LEU A 18 5.25 -15.03 -9.40
C LEU A 18 3.81 -15.42 -9.72
N VAL A 19 2.89 -14.56 -9.28
CA VAL A 19 1.50 -14.52 -9.70
C VAL A 19 1.34 -13.43 -10.75
N CYS A 20 0.75 -13.78 -11.89
CA CYS A 20 0.57 -12.90 -13.04
C CYS A 20 -0.85 -12.31 -13.07
N CYS A 21 -0.96 -11.01 -13.30
CA CYS A 21 -2.25 -10.35 -13.50
C CYS A 21 -2.80 -10.67 -14.89
N ASP A 22 -4.09 -11.01 -15.01
CA ASP A 22 -4.74 -11.33 -16.30
C ASP A 22 -5.04 -10.11 -17.19
N GLU A 23 -4.94 -8.90 -16.63
CA GLU A 23 -5.36 -7.66 -17.30
C GLU A 23 -4.20 -6.65 -17.49
N CYS A 24 -2.98 -6.99 -17.05
CA CYS A 24 -1.80 -6.17 -17.32
C CYS A 24 -0.49 -6.98 -17.22
N PRO A 25 0.64 -6.48 -17.75
CA PRO A 25 1.91 -7.22 -17.72
C PRO A 25 2.48 -7.50 -16.33
N ARG A 26 2.04 -6.80 -15.28
CA ARG A 26 2.66 -6.93 -13.94
C ARG A 26 2.56 -8.34 -13.37
N ALA A 27 3.65 -8.78 -12.76
CA ALA A 27 3.74 -9.99 -11.97
C ALA A 27 4.20 -9.67 -10.53
N PHE A 28 3.81 -10.51 -9.56
CA PHE A 28 4.06 -10.25 -8.13
C PHE A 28 4.44 -11.52 -7.40
N HIS A 29 5.39 -11.48 -6.45
CA HIS A 29 5.42 -12.53 -5.42
C HIS A 29 4.15 -12.45 -4.57
N HIS A 30 3.70 -13.60 -4.03
CA HIS A 30 2.52 -13.69 -3.16
C HIS A 30 2.50 -12.61 -2.07
N ASP A 31 3.60 -12.47 -1.32
CA ASP A 31 3.72 -11.51 -0.23
C ASP A 31 4.10 -10.09 -0.65
N CYS A 32 4.49 -9.88 -1.91
CA CYS A 32 4.79 -8.55 -2.42
C CYS A 32 3.53 -7.80 -2.85
N HIS A 33 2.44 -8.50 -3.19
CA HIS A 33 1.17 -7.86 -3.52
C HIS A 33 0.43 -7.38 -2.25
N VAL A 34 -0.52 -6.46 -2.41
CA VAL A 34 -1.45 -6.02 -1.37
C VAL A 34 -2.89 -6.13 -1.91
N PRO A 35 -3.76 -6.96 -1.31
CA PRO A 35 -3.46 -7.92 -0.23
C PRO A 35 -2.47 -9.00 -0.70
N SER A 36 -1.84 -9.74 0.24
CA SER A 36 -1.08 -10.93 -0.15
C SER A 36 -1.96 -11.88 -0.98
N VAL A 37 -1.39 -12.48 -2.02
CA VAL A 37 -2.13 -13.43 -2.87
C VAL A 37 -2.12 -14.81 -2.22
N GLU A 38 -3.29 -15.40 -2.01
CA GLU A 38 -3.40 -16.77 -1.49
C GLU A 38 -2.77 -17.79 -2.47
N GLU A 39 -2.22 -18.89 -1.95
CA GLU A 39 -1.51 -19.93 -2.74
C GLU A 39 -2.41 -20.65 -3.75
N SER A 40 -3.72 -20.44 -3.69
CA SER A 40 -4.68 -20.98 -4.65
C SER A 40 -5.67 -19.89 -5.03
N PRO A 41 -5.56 -19.28 -6.23
CA PRO A 41 -6.70 -18.59 -6.80
C PRO A 41 -7.87 -19.58 -6.87
N PRO A 42 -9.14 -19.12 -6.78
CA PRO A 42 -10.32 -19.98 -6.86
C PRO A 42 -10.39 -20.80 -8.17
N GLY A 43 -9.75 -21.98 -8.18
CA GLY A 43 -9.65 -22.89 -9.34
C GLY A 43 -8.95 -22.29 -10.57
N ASP A 44 -8.57 -23.13 -11.53
CA ASP A 44 -8.00 -22.71 -12.84
C ASP A 44 -8.98 -21.89 -13.72
N THR A 45 -10.10 -21.42 -13.16
CA THR A 45 -11.23 -20.81 -13.89
C THR A 45 -11.55 -19.37 -13.48
N GLU A 46 -11.06 -18.88 -12.34
CA GLU A 46 -11.29 -17.48 -11.94
C GLU A 46 -10.09 -16.61 -12.30
N LYS A 47 -10.37 -15.53 -13.03
CA LYS A 47 -9.38 -14.51 -13.38
C LYS A 47 -8.86 -13.83 -12.12
N TRP A 48 -7.56 -13.64 -12.03
CA TRP A 48 -6.92 -12.82 -11.00
C TRP A 48 -6.42 -11.50 -11.58
N ILE A 49 -6.81 -10.40 -10.96
CA ILE A 49 -6.38 -9.06 -11.33
C ILE A 49 -5.70 -8.36 -10.15
N CYS A 50 -4.60 -7.66 -10.42
CA CYS A 50 -3.86 -6.93 -9.39
C CYS A 50 -4.63 -5.68 -8.92
N SER A 51 -4.24 -5.13 -7.77
CA SER A 51 -4.88 -3.94 -7.17
C SER A 51 -4.86 -2.69 -8.07
N TYR A 52 -3.91 -2.59 -9.00
CA TYR A 52 -3.92 -1.55 -10.05
C TYR A 52 -5.09 -1.72 -11.03
N CYS A 53 -5.36 -2.95 -11.47
CA CYS A 53 -6.45 -3.24 -12.39
C CYS A 53 -7.81 -3.20 -11.67
N SER A 54 -7.89 -3.72 -10.44
CA SER A 54 -9.10 -3.63 -9.61
C SER A 54 -9.53 -2.17 -9.38
N LEU A 55 -8.59 -1.28 -9.02
CA LEU A 55 -8.91 0.15 -8.87
C LEU A 55 -9.43 0.76 -10.19
N ARG A 56 -8.83 0.40 -11.32
CA ARG A 56 -9.26 0.88 -12.65
C ARG A 56 -10.71 0.49 -12.95
N GLU A 57 -11.11 -0.75 -12.66
CA GLU A 57 -12.49 -1.21 -12.86
C GLU A 57 -13.49 -0.43 -12.00
N VAL A 58 -13.15 -0.16 -10.73
CA VAL A 58 -13.97 0.65 -9.83
C VAL A 58 -14.12 2.08 -10.37
N GLN A 59 -13.03 2.71 -10.82
CA GLN A 59 -13.05 4.08 -11.35
C GLN A 59 -13.79 4.20 -12.69
N GLN A 60 -13.84 3.14 -13.50
CA GLN A 60 -14.63 3.13 -14.74
C GLN A 60 -16.13 2.98 -14.49
N SER A 61 -16.50 2.30 -13.39
CA SER A 61 -17.89 1.99 -13.04
C SER A 61 -18.55 3.06 -12.18
N SER A 62 -17.77 3.78 -11.36
CA SER A 62 -18.27 4.75 -10.39
C SER A 62 -18.18 6.18 -10.92
N ARG A 63 -19.33 6.85 -11.04
CA ARG A 63 -19.45 8.31 -11.22
C ARG A 63 -19.97 8.95 -9.91
N GLY A 64 -19.19 8.83 -8.84
CA GLY A 64 -19.49 9.51 -7.58
C GLY A 64 -19.05 10.97 -7.62
N ASP A 65 -19.79 11.84 -6.93
CA ASP A 65 -19.34 13.21 -6.71
C ASP A 65 -18.13 13.21 -5.75
N PRO A 66 -17.18 14.14 -5.92
CA PRO A 66 -16.06 14.29 -4.99
C PRO A 66 -16.53 14.53 -3.55
N LEU A 67 -15.95 13.83 -2.59
CA LEU A 67 -16.17 14.07 -1.16
C LEU A 67 -15.20 15.14 -0.64
N SER A 68 -15.58 15.85 0.42
CA SER A 68 -14.60 16.60 1.20
C SER A 68 -13.69 15.65 1.99
N LEU A 69 -12.45 16.07 2.28
CA LEU A 69 -11.51 15.26 3.07
C LEU A 69 -12.10 14.79 4.41
N PRO A 70 -12.77 15.64 5.23
CA PRO A 70 -13.37 15.17 6.48
C PRO A 70 -14.45 14.11 6.29
N GLU A 71 -15.24 14.18 5.21
CA GLU A 71 -16.23 13.17 4.88
C GLU A 71 -15.57 11.85 4.49
N LEU A 72 -14.58 11.91 3.60
CA LEU A 72 -13.80 10.74 3.20
C LEU A 72 -13.19 10.01 4.41
N LEU A 73 -12.52 10.74 5.31
CA LEU A 73 -11.84 10.12 6.46
C LEU A 73 -12.81 9.43 7.43
N ARG A 74 -14.09 9.81 7.43
CA ARG A 74 -15.16 9.15 8.21
C ARG A 74 -15.87 8.04 7.45
N SER A 75 -15.68 7.94 6.13
CA SER A 75 -16.31 6.91 5.32
C SER A 75 -15.88 5.52 5.75
N ASP A 76 -16.83 4.59 5.68
CA ASP A 76 -16.59 3.17 5.89
C ASP A 76 -15.54 2.67 4.90
N ILE A 77 -14.48 2.03 5.41
CA ILE A 77 -13.37 1.58 4.57
C ILE A 77 -13.79 0.54 3.53
N THR A 78 -14.85 -0.23 3.77
CA THR A 78 -15.35 -1.27 2.84
C THR A 78 -15.72 -0.69 1.48
N GLN A 79 -16.12 0.58 1.42
CA GLN A 79 -16.42 1.31 0.18
C GLN A 79 -15.16 1.71 -0.61
N TYR A 80 -13.99 1.64 0.02
CA TYR A 80 -12.73 2.15 -0.49
C TYR A 80 -11.57 1.13 -0.44
N LEU A 81 -11.87 -0.17 -0.27
CA LEU A 81 -10.84 -1.21 -0.15
C LEU A 81 -9.90 -1.26 -1.36
N SER A 82 -10.42 -1.12 -2.58
CA SER A 82 -9.57 -1.10 -3.80
C SER A 82 -8.59 0.08 -3.78
N GLN A 83 -9.02 1.25 -3.32
CA GLN A 83 -8.20 2.45 -3.16
C GLN A 83 -7.11 2.23 -2.09
N CYS A 84 -7.48 1.69 -0.92
CA CYS A 84 -6.55 1.41 0.17
C CYS A 84 -5.50 0.36 -0.22
N HIS A 85 -5.92 -0.76 -0.83
CA HIS A 85 -5.00 -1.80 -1.32
C HIS A 85 -4.05 -1.27 -2.40
N TYR A 86 -4.58 -0.49 -3.35
CA TYR A 86 -3.78 0.17 -4.37
C TYR A 86 -2.74 1.11 -3.75
N LEU A 87 -3.17 1.99 -2.86
CA LEU A 87 -2.31 3.02 -2.30
C LEU A 87 -1.17 2.41 -1.49
N LEU A 88 -1.47 1.38 -0.68
CA LEU A 88 -0.43 0.68 0.06
C LEU A 88 0.54 -0.07 -0.87
N LEU A 89 0.05 -0.74 -1.93
CA LEU A 89 0.91 -1.37 -2.94
C LEU A 89 1.79 -0.35 -3.68
N TYR A 90 1.25 0.83 -3.95
CA TYR A 90 1.97 1.94 -4.56
C TYR A 90 3.11 2.43 -3.66
N LEU A 91 2.88 2.55 -2.35
CA LEU A 91 3.91 2.88 -1.37
C LEU A 91 4.99 1.79 -1.24
N TYR A 92 4.62 0.51 -1.26
CA TYR A 92 5.60 -0.59 -1.30
C TYR A 92 6.51 -0.49 -2.53
N LYS A 93 5.95 -0.12 -3.70
CA LYS A 93 6.75 0.08 -4.91
C LYS A 93 7.67 1.30 -4.78
N ALA A 94 7.22 2.38 -4.14
CA ALA A 94 7.99 3.60 -3.95
C ALA A 94 9.09 3.45 -2.88
N ASP A 95 8.90 2.58 -1.89
CA ASP A 95 9.91 2.18 -0.90
C ASP A 95 10.94 1.21 -1.50
N ASN A 96 11.71 1.69 -2.49
CA ASN A 96 12.64 0.88 -3.28
C ASN A 96 13.69 0.12 -2.44
N HIS A 97 13.99 0.58 -1.23
CA HIS A 97 14.96 -0.04 -0.32
C HIS A 97 14.30 -0.83 0.82
N ARG A 98 12.97 -0.92 0.85
CA ARG A 98 12.18 -1.59 1.91
C ARG A 98 12.53 -1.07 3.30
N VAL A 99 12.72 0.24 3.44
CA VAL A 99 13.06 0.89 4.71
C VAL A 99 11.85 0.97 5.63
N PHE A 100 10.67 1.23 5.07
CA PHE A 100 9.43 1.47 5.81
C PHE A 100 8.53 0.22 5.88
N ALA A 101 8.86 -0.81 5.09
CA ALA A 101 8.16 -2.09 5.11
C ALA A 101 8.31 -2.87 6.44
N PRO A 102 9.52 -3.21 6.94
CA PRO A 102 9.67 -4.08 8.10
C PRO A 102 9.46 -3.35 9.43
N ASN A 103 9.30 -4.11 10.51
CA ASN A 103 9.19 -3.58 11.88
C ASN A 103 10.49 -2.86 12.32
N PRO A 104 10.49 -1.53 12.50
CA PRO A 104 11.69 -0.76 12.85
C PRO A 104 12.24 -1.11 14.23
N CYS A 105 11.41 -1.59 15.16
CA CYS A 105 11.87 -2.01 16.49
C CYS A 105 12.78 -3.25 16.45
N HIS A 106 12.75 -4.01 15.34
CA HIS A 106 13.62 -5.18 15.15
C HIS A 106 14.82 -4.88 14.25
N THR A 107 14.76 -3.81 13.44
CA THR A 107 15.76 -3.52 12.41
C THR A 107 16.61 -2.29 12.73
N VAL A 108 16.18 -1.43 13.65
CA VAL A 108 16.86 -0.17 13.99
C VAL A 108 17.17 -0.11 15.50
N GLU A 109 18.46 0.02 15.82
CA GLU A 109 18.94 0.12 17.20
C GLU A 109 18.39 1.38 17.90
N GLY A 110 17.89 1.22 19.13
CA GLY A 110 17.36 2.32 19.94
C GLY A 110 16.00 2.86 19.49
N TYR A 111 15.38 2.32 18.43
CA TYR A 111 14.11 2.83 17.91
C TYR A 111 12.97 2.76 18.94
N ALA A 112 12.84 1.61 19.61
CA ALA A 112 11.80 1.37 20.61
C ALA A 112 11.95 2.23 21.88
N ASP A 113 13.14 2.80 22.11
CA ASP A 113 13.39 3.69 23.26
C ASP A 113 12.94 5.14 22.98
N VAL A 114 12.81 5.51 21.69
CA VAL A 114 12.51 6.88 21.25
C VAL A 114 11.07 7.02 20.76
N ILE A 115 10.55 5.99 20.09
CA ILE A 115 9.25 6.00 19.44
C ILE A 115 8.23 5.17 20.23
N GLU A 116 7.28 5.87 20.84
CA GLU A 116 6.25 5.28 21.71
C GLU A 116 5.19 4.46 20.96
N SER A 117 4.86 4.86 19.73
CA SER A 117 3.83 4.23 18.89
C SER A 117 4.40 3.82 17.53
N PRO A 118 5.17 2.72 17.44
CA PRO A 118 5.75 2.27 16.18
C PRO A 118 4.69 1.84 15.14
N MET A 119 4.92 2.22 13.89
CA MET A 119 4.13 1.83 12.72
C MET A 119 5.03 1.60 11.51
N TRP A 120 4.63 0.69 10.62
CA TRP A 120 5.36 0.29 9.41
C TRP A 120 4.41 -0.37 8.40
N PHE A 121 4.80 -0.48 7.11
CA PHE A 121 3.87 -0.94 6.08
C PHE A 121 3.41 -2.38 6.24
N ASP A 122 4.25 -3.31 6.72
CA ASP A 122 3.80 -4.69 6.96
C ASP A 122 2.67 -4.74 8.02
N LYS A 123 2.74 -3.90 9.06
CA LYS A 123 1.68 -3.82 10.09
C LYS A 123 0.41 -3.16 9.57
N VAL A 124 0.52 -2.13 8.71
CA VAL A 124 -0.64 -1.54 8.02
C VAL A 124 -1.29 -2.60 7.12
N LYS A 125 -0.48 -3.35 6.37
CA LYS A 125 -0.93 -4.44 5.50
C LYS A 125 -1.67 -5.52 6.29
N ASP A 126 -1.08 -6.01 7.38
CA ASP A 126 -1.70 -7.02 8.25
C ASP A 126 -3.01 -6.53 8.87
N THR A 127 -3.09 -5.24 9.21
CA THR A 127 -4.28 -4.62 9.81
C THR A 127 -5.40 -4.44 8.78
N LEU A 128 -5.05 -4.04 7.56
CA LEU A 128 -5.98 -3.94 6.44
C LEU A 128 -6.53 -5.31 6.03
N GLN A 129 -5.66 -6.32 5.89
CA GLN A 129 -6.07 -7.69 5.54
C GLN A 129 -6.87 -8.40 6.61
N ALA A 130 -6.65 -8.05 7.88
CA ALA A 130 -7.45 -8.57 8.99
C ALA A 130 -8.74 -7.79 9.23
N GLU A 131 -9.13 -6.88 8.32
CA GLU A 131 -10.34 -6.06 8.38
C GLU A 131 -10.47 -5.26 9.69
N ARG A 132 -9.32 -4.82 10.24
CA ARG A 132 -9.26 -4.11 11.53
C ARG A 132 -9.37 -2.59 11.42
N TYR A 133 -9.32 -2.05 10.20
CA TYR A 133 -9.71 -0.68 9.94
C TYR A 133 -11.22 -0.60 9.67
N HIS A 134 -11.88 0.40 10.24
CA HIS A 134 -13.31 0.66 10.04
C HIS A 134 -13.57 1.90 9.18
N THR A 135 -12.65 2.86 9.17
CA THR A 135 -12.75 4.06 8.33
C THR A 135 -11.48 4.30 7.54
N VAL A 136 -11.60 5.01 6.41
CA VAL A 136 -10.45 5.45 5.60
C VAL A 136 -9.47 6.27 6.45
N GLY A 137 -9.99 7.07 7.39
CA GLY A 137 -9.17 7.88 8.29
C GLY A 137 -8.28 7.08 9.22
N GLN A 138 -8.71 5.91 9.70
CA GLN A 138 -7.86 5.05 10.54
C GLN A 138 -6.66 4.51 9.73
N PHE A 139 -6.90 4.06 8.51
CA PHE A 139 -5.85 3.63 7.58
C PHE A 139 -4.88 4.77 7.25
N ALA A 140 -5.39 5.95 6.88
CA ALA A 140 -4.55 7.10 6.55
C ALA A 140 -3.72 7.58 7.75
N THR A 141 -4.31 7.59 8.95
CA THR A 141 -3.62 7.99 10.20
C THR A 141 -2.43 7.07 10.48
N ASP A 142 -2.57 5.76 10.31
CA ASP A 142 -1.46 4.83 10.52
C ASP A 142 -0.34 5.02 9.50
N ILE A 143 -0.65 5.35 8.23
CA ILE A 143 0.37 5.67 7.23
C ILE A 143 1.10 6.97 7.59
N GLU A 144 0.37 8.02 7.96
CA GLU A 144 0.97 9.28 8.40
C GLU A 144 1.89 9.09 9.61
N LEU A 145 1.48 8.25 10.57
CA LEU A 145 2.28 7.92 11.75
C LEU A 145 3.64 7.30 11.39
N ILE A 146 3.75 6.56 10.28
CA ILE A 146 5.05 6.03 9.79
C ILE A 146 6.00 7.19 9.48
N PHE A 147 5.50 8.20 8.76
CA PHE A 147 6.30 9.35 8.34
C PHE A 147 6.60 10.29 9.51
N GLU A 148 5.65 10.50 10.42
CA GLU A 148 5.86 11.27 11.66
C GLU A 148 6.93 10.63 12.55
N ASN A 149 6.86 9.31 12.75
CA ASN A 149 7.88 8.58 13.50
C ASN A 149 9.24 8.64 12.81
N CYS A 150 9.28 8.54 11.48
CA CYS A 150 10.52 8.71 10.72
C CYS A 150 11.12 10.09 10.94
N ALA A 151 10.34 11.17 10.80
CA ALA A 151 10.81 12.53 11.02
C ALA A 151 11.27 12.77 12.47
N ARG A 152 10.59 12.16 13.46
CA ARG A 152 10.97 12.25 14.88
C ARG A 152 12.29 11.54 15.17
N PHE A 153 12.51 10.34 14.62
CA PHE A 153 13.70 9.53 14.89
C PHE A 153 14.92 9.95 14.04
N ASN A 154 14.70 10.26 12.76
CA ASN A 154 15.74 10.47 11.76
C ASN A 154 16.00 11.97 11.48
N GLN A 155 16.11 12.77 12.54
CA GLN A 155 16.36 14.21 12.40
C GLN A 155 17.69 14.45 11.67
N ASP A 156 17.64 15.28 10.62
CA ASP A 156 18.79 15.76 9.85
C ASP A 156 19.66 14.66 9.20
N ASN A 157 19.05 13.53 8.80
CA ASN A 157 19.75 12.46 8.08
C ASN A 157 19.02 11.98 6.81
N GLU A 158 19.69 11.14 6.01
CA GLU A 158 19.17 10.66 4.72
C GLU A 158 17.85 9.88 4.82
N PHE A 159 17.61 9.15 5.92
CA PHE A 159 16.37 8.42 6.14
C PHE A 159 15.20 9.36 6.41
N GLY A 160 15.45 10.48 7.10
CA GLY A 160 14.47 11.55 7.29
C GLY A 160 14.07 12.18 5.96
N GLU A 161 15.04 12.45 5.08
CA GLU A 161 14.76 12.94 3.71
C GLU A 161 14.00 11.93 2.86
N MET A 162 14.32 10.63 2.98
CA MET A 162 13.58 9.56 2.31
C MET A 162 12.13 9.48 2.80
N GLY A 163 11.91 9.60 4.12
CA GLY A 163 10.57 9.61 4.71
C GLY A 163 9.74 10.80 4.26
N ALA A 164 10.34 12.00 4.20
CA ALA A 164 9.67 13.19 3.67
C ALA A 164 9.25 13.03 2.21
N LYS A 165 10.14 12.52 1.34
CA LYS A 165 9.83 12.27 -0.07
C LYS A 165 8.70 11.24 -0.23
N LEU A 166 8.72 10.16 0.56
CA LEU A 166 7.69 9.13 0.48
C LEU A 166 6.34 9.62 1.02
N ARG A 167 6.35 10.55 1.99
CA ARG A 167 5.16 11.26 2.46
C ARG A 167 4.57 12.14 1.35
N ASP A 168 5.37 12.92 0.64
CA ASP A 168 4.88 13.72 -0.50
C ASP A 168 4.19 12.83 -1.55
N VAL A 169 4.82 11.69 -1.86
CA VAL A 169 4.25 10.66 -2.76
C VAL A 169 2.92 10.12 -2.24
N PHE A 170 2.80 9.87 -0.93
CA PHE A 170 1.54 9.45 -0.31
C PHE A 170 0.46 10.53 -0.43
N GLU A 171 0.76 11.77 -0.07
CA GLU A 171 -0.21 12.87 -0.06
C GLU A 171 -0.76 13.16 -1.47
N GLU A 172 0.12 13.19 -2.47
CA GLU A 172 -0.28 13.37 -3.88
C GLU A 172 -1.16 12.21 -4.37
N GLU A 173 -0.74 10.98 -4.11
CA GLU A 173 -1.44 9.80 -4.62
C GLU A 173 -2.75 9.55 -3.87
N PHE A 174 -2.83 9.86 -2.58
CA PHE A 174 -4.06 9.81 -1.78
C PHE A 174 -5.12 10.74 -2.37
N LYS A 175 -4.78 12.00 -2.62
CA LYS A 175 -5.71 12.97 -3.25
C LYS A 175 -6.20 12.48 -4.61
N ARG A 176 -5.30 11.96 -5.44
CA ARG A 176 -5.63 11.45 -6.77
C ARG A 176 -6.55 10.24 -6.74
N VAL A 177 -6.26 9.24 -5.89
CA VAL A 177 -6.99 7.97 -5.85
C VAL A 177 -8.38 8.13 -5.22
N PHE A 178 -8.49 8.99 -4.22
CA PHE A 178 -9.74 9.23 -3.51
C PHE A 178 -10.54 10.42 -4.06
N ALA A 179 -10.01 11.12 -5.07
CA ALA A 179 -10.63 12.29 -5.69
C ALA A 179 -11.03 13.36 -4.66
N VAL A 180 -10.09 13.72 -3.78
CA VAL A 180 -10.27 14.78 -2.78
C VAL A 180 -9.30 15.94 -3.05
N ASP A 181 -9.83 17.17 -3.00
CA ASP A 181 -9.07 18.42 -3.14
C ASP A 181 -8.54 18.92 -1.80
#